data_AF-A0A931BI71-F1
#
_entry.id   AF-A0A931BI71-F1
#
_cell.length_a   1.000
_cell.length_b   1.000
_cell.length_c   1.000
_cell.angle_alpha   90.00
_cell.angle_beta   90.00
_cell.angle_gamma   90.00
#
_symmetry.space_group_name_H-M   'P 1'
#
loop_
_entity.id
_entity.type
_entity.pdbx_description
1 polymer ?
#
loop_
_entity_poly.entity_id
_entity_poly.type
_entity_poly.pdbx_seq_one_letter_code
_entity_poly.pdbx_strand_id
1 'polypeptide(L)'
;MPLFLSGLLTVAHWVVWIVGGAGLLVTLLPILRQTAWWIRICDFPRLQIVAVLLLSLVAVLALPTPRSFGHDVFVVSLAVAVVYQFSRIWPYTPLHRKQVADASRPDDDHDYHLSLMVANVLMYNRDASRCLGHVRHLQPDIVLAVETDEWWLSQMAGITKDYPYTCHAPLANTYGMLVFSRLPLIEPQIRYILDPDIPSFHGCVRLPSGVTVNLHFLHPKPPAPQESKSSARRDAELLVVGKVIQHHDGPTIVAGDLNDVAWSHTSELFRRLSRLLDPRIGRGLLPTFHADYKLLRWPLDHVFHSAHFRLQEIKRLTHIGSDHYPIYIRLSYEPTGWHEQEKELEQADADDHEEAEEKIEEGVEEVAAGEE
;
A
#
# COMPACT_ATOMS: atom_id res chain seq x y z
N MET A 1 -4.86 40.74 -35.56
CA MET A 1 -5.13 39.28 -35.51
C MET A 1 -3.88 38.40 -35.54
N PRO A 2 -2.93 38.53 -36.48
CA PRO A 2 -1.81 37.57 -36.60
C PRO A 2 -0.80 37.62 -35.43
N LEU A 3 -0.51 38.81 -34.90
CA LEU A 3 0.37 38.98 -33.73
C LEU A 3 -0.21 38.35 -32.45
N PHE A 4 -1.53 38.45 -32.26
CA PHE A 4 -2.21 37.87 -31.10
C PHE A 4 -2.22 36.34 -31.16
N LEU A 5 -2.51 35.78 -32.34
CA LEU A 5 -2.47 34.33 -32.56
C LEU A 5 -1.05 33.76 -32.42
N SER A 6 -0.04 34.48 -32.93
CA SER A 6 1.37 34.10 -32.75
C SER A 6 1.77 34.11 -31.27
N GLY A 7 1.38 35.14 -30.52
CA GLY A 7 1.65 35.22 -29.08
C GLY A 7 1.01 34.07 -28.29
N LEU A 8 -0.25 33.74 -28.59
CA LEU A 8 -0.94 32.60 -27.98
C LEU A 8 -0.25 31.27 -28.27
N LEU A 9 0.18 31.04 -29.52
CA LEU A 9 0.94 29.85 -29.87
C LEU A 9 2.25 29.79 -29.09
N THR A 10 3.02 30.87 -29.02
CA THR A 10 4.26 30.90 -28.23
C THR A 10 4.02 30.56 -26.77
N VAL A 11 2.98 31.13 -26.14
CA VAL A 11 2.60 30.79 -24.76
C VAL A 11 2.24 29.30 -24.64
N ALA A 12 1.44 28.76 -25.57
CA ALA A 12 1.05 27.35 -25.56
C ALA A 12 2.28 26.42 -25.63
N HIS A 13 3.26 26.72 -26.49
CA HIS A 13 4.51 25.95 -26.53
C HIS A 13 5.23 25.99 -25.17
N TRP A 14 5.44 27.18 -24.60
CA TRP A 14 6.10 27.28 -23.29
C TRP A 14 5.39 26.51 -22.19
N VAL A 15 4.05 26.56 -22.16
CA VAL A 15 3.25 25.76 -21.22
C VAL A 15 3.52 24.27 -21.40
N VAL A 16 3.48 23.76 -22.63
CA VAL A 16 3.74 22.34 -22.92
C VAL A 16 5.17 21.92 -22.52
N TRP A 17 6.17 22.74 -22.83
CA TRP A 17 7.56 22.47 -22.48
C TRP A 17 7.78 22.47 -20.96
N ILE A 18 7.21 23.44 -20.25
CA ILE A 18 7.33 23.54 -18.79
C ILE A 18 6.60 22.39 -18.10
N VAL A 19 5.35 22.13 -18.48
CA VAL A 19 4.52 21.08 -17.87
C VAL A 19 5.07 19.70 -18.19
N GLY A 20 5.42 19.43 -19.44
CA GLY A 20 6.05 18.17 -19.84
C GLY A 20 7.42 17.98 -19.22
N GLY A 21 8.25 19.03 -19.18
CA GLY A 21 9.56 19.02 -18.52
C GLY A 21 9.47 18.75 -17.02
N ALA A 22 8.48 19.34 -16.33
CA ALA A 22 8.20 19.04 -14.93
C ALA A 22 7.75 17.58 -14.74
N GLY A 23 6.89 17.06 -15.63
CA GLY A 23 6.48 15.66 -15.61
C GLY A 23 7.66 14.69 -15.79
N LEU A 24 8.62 15.03 -16.66
CA LEU A 24 9.87 14.27 -16.83
C LEU A 24 10.71 14.30 -15.55
N LEU A 25 10.91 15.49 -14.96
CA LEU A 25 11.67 15.63 -13.71
C LEU A 25 11.06 14.79 -12.58
N VAL A 26 9.75 14.90 -12.36
CA VAL A 26 9.02 14.11 -11.36
C VAL A 26 9.13 12.60 -11.64
N THR A 27 9.22 12.18 -12.91
CA THR A 27 9.42 10.78 -13.26
C THR A 27 10.83 10.28 -12.93
N LEU A 28 11.84 11.14 -13.05
CA LEU A 28 13.24 10.78 -12.82
C LEU A 28 13.62 10.81 -11.33
N LEU A 29 13.01 11.66 -10.52
CA LEU A 29 13.38 11.84 -9.11
C LEU A 29 13.33 10.53 -8.28
N PRO A 30 12.27 9.71 -8.32
CA PRO A 30 12.23 8.45 -7.56
C PRO A 30 13.29 7.42 -7.97
N ILE A 31 13.85 7.52 -9.19
CA ILE A 31 14.90 6.60 -9.67
C ILE A 31 16.17 6.75 -8.83
N LEU A 32 16.37 7.90 -8.17
CA LEU A 32 17.51 8.15 -7.29
C LEU A 32 17.47 7.33 -5.99
N ARG A 33 16.36 6.64 -5.68
CA ARG A 33 16.14 5.79 -4.49
C ARG A 33 16.42 6.47 -3.13
N GLN A 34 16.42 7.80 -3.09
CA GLN A 34 16.64 8.58 -1.88
C GLN A 34 15.41 8.53 -0.95
N THR A 35 15.66 8.50 0.36
CA THR A 35 14.63 8.43 1.42
C THR A 35 13.94 9.76 1.71
N ALA A 36 14.45 10.87 1.17
CA ALA A 36 13.89 12.21 1.38
C ALA A 36 12.42 12.31 0.93
N TRP A 37 11.55 12.81 1.81
CA TRP A 37 10.09 12.85 1.61
C TRP A 37 9.66 13.49 0.27
N TRP A 38 10.33 14.57 -0.15
CA TRP A 38 9.98 15.32 -1.37
C TRP A 38 10.39 14.59 -2.66
N ILE A 39 11.28 13.60 -2.56
CA ILE A 39 11.57 12.65 -3.65
C ILE A 39 10.53 11.52 -3.61
N ARG A 40 10.25 10.97 -2.41
CA ARG A 40 9.29 9.86 -2.23
C ARG A 40 7.86 10.22 -2.64
N ILE A 41 7.42 11.46 -2.41
CA ILE A 41 6.07 11.90 -2.82
C ILE A 41 5.88 11.80 -4.35
N CYS A 42 6.95 11.82 -5.14
CA CYS A 42 6.87 11.66 -6.60
C CYS A 42 6.51 10.22 -7.02
N ASP A 43 6.63 9.22 -6.13
CA ASP A 43 6.14 7.86 -6.39
C ASP A 43 4.62 7.74 -6.37
N PHE A 44 3.91 8.67 -5.70
CA PHE A 44 2.50 8.53 -5.41
C PHE A 44 1.60 8.84 -6.63
N PRO A 45 1.73 9.99 -7.31
CA PRO A 45 0.74 10.42 -8.30
C PRO A 45 1.01 9.86 -9.71
N ARG A 46 1.32 8.56 -9.86
CA ARG A 46 1.71 7.98 -11.16
C ARG A 46 0.64 8.12 -12.24
N LEU A 47 -0.64 7.94 -11.90
CA LEU A 47 -1.74 8.13 -12.86
C LEU A 47 -1.80 9.58 -13.37
N GLN A 48 -1.59 10.55 -12.48
CA GLN A 48 -1.61 11.97 -12.80
C GLN A 48 -0.36 12.33 -13.63
N ILE A 49 0.80 11.76 -13.31
CA ILE A 49 2.02 11.91 -14.10
C ILE A 49 1.81 11.37 -15.52
N VAL A 50 1.24 10.16 -15.68
CA VAL A 50 0.90 9.61 -17.01
C VAL A 50 -0.03 10.55 -17.77
N ALA A 51 -1.09 11.05 -17.12
CA ALA A 51 -2.02 11.98 -17.76
C ALA A 51 -1.33 13.28 -18.22
N VAL A 52 -0.51 13.89 -17.35
CA VAL A 52 0.23 15.12 -17.66
C VAL A 52 1.21 14.89 -18.81
N LEU A 53 1.99 13.81 -18.77
CA LEU A 53 2.94 13.46 -19.81
C LEU A 53 2.25 13.16 -21.15
N LEU A 54 1.14 12.42 -21.13
CA LEU A 54 0.37 12.09 -22.33
C LEU A 54 -0.27 13.33 -22.95
N LEU A 55 -0.87 14.21 -22.13
CA LEU A 55 -1.43 15.47 -22.60
C LEU A 55 -0.34 16.38 -23.18
N SER A 56 0.84 16.42 -22.56
CA SER A 56 1.99 17.17 -23.07
C SER A 56 2.49 16.59 -24.39
N LEU A 57 2.55 15.25 -24.52
CA LEU A 57 2.95 14.55 -25.74
C LEU A 57 1.96 14.82 -26.88
N VAL A 58 0.65 14.74 -26.62
CA VAL A 58 -0.37 15.06 -27.63
C VAL A 58 -0.30 16.54 -28.01
N ALA A 59 -0.15 17.45 -27.04
CA ALA A 59 -0.10 18.87 -27.30
C ALA A 59 1.14 19.27 -28.13
N VAL A 60 2.33 18.74 -27.83
CA VAL A 60 3.55 19.04 -28.60
C VAL A 60 3.46 18.52 -30.03
N LEU A 61 2.79 17.38 -30.27
CA LEU A 61 2.58 16.84 -31.60
C LEU A 61 1.50 17.60 -32.39
N ALA A 62 0.52 18.20 -31.71
CA ALA A 62 -0.58 18.93 -32.34
C ALA A 62 -0.25 20.40 -32.63
N LEU A 63 0.64 21.03 -31.86
CA LEU A 63 1.02 22.43 -32.05
C LEU A 63 1.96 22.59 -33.26
N PRO A 64 1.75 23.62 -34.10
CA PRO A 64 2.60 23.87 -35.26
C PRO A 64 3.99 24.35 -34.81
N THR A 65 4.93 23.42 -34.70
CA THR A 65 6.31 23.68 -34.25
C THR A 65 7.31 23.32 -35.36
N PRO A 66 8.29 24.17 -35.70
CA PRO A 66 9.37 23.76 -36.58
C PRO A 66 10.18 22.64 -35.93
N ARG A 67 10.37 21.53 -36.65
CA ARG A 67 11.16 20.40 -36.15
C ARG A 67 12.61 20.84 -35.94
N SER A 68 13.13 20.48 -34.78
CA SER A 68 14.52 20.69 -34.38
C SER A 68 14.98 19.48 -33.56
N PHE A 69 16.29 19.28 -33.43
CA PHE A 69 16.83 18.21 -32.62
C PHE A 69 16.28 18.23 -31.18
N GLY A 70 16.21 19.42 -30.55
CA GLY A 70 15.67 19.56 -29.20
C GLY A 70 14.18 19.18 -29.09
N HIS A 71 13.38 19.53 -30.11
CA HIS A 71 11.97 19.13 -30.18
C HIS A 71 11.84 17.61 -30.25
N ASP A 72 12.61 16.96 -31.12
CA ASP A 72 12.54 15.50 -31.31
C ASP A 72 13.00 14.76 -30.06
N VAL A 73 14.06 15.23 -29.40
CA VAL A 73 14.49 14.70 -28.09
C VAL A 73 13.38 14.83 -27.05
N PHE A 74 12.74 16.00 -26.93
CA PHE A 74 11.67 16.23 -25.96
C PHE A 74 10.47 15.29 -26.19
N VAL A 75 10.04 15.12 -27.45
CA VAL A 75 8.96 14.19 -27.82
C VAL A 75 9.33 12.75 -27.45
N VAL A 76 10.55 12.30 -27.77
CA VAL A 76 11.02 10.94 -27.43
C VAL A 76 11.09 10.76 -25.92
N SER A 77 11.62 11.74 -25.18
CA SER A 77 11.67 11.68 -23.71
C SER A 77 10.27 11.57 -23.10
N LEU A 78 9.30 12.35 -23.58
CA LEU A 78 7.90 12.24 -23.14
C LEU A 78 7.33 10.85 -23.43
N ALA A 79 7.54 10.33 -24.64
CA ALA A 79 7.04 9.00 -25.01
C ALA A 79 7.64 7.89 -24.14
N VAL A 80 8.95 7.92 -23.90
CA VAL A 80 9.65 6.98 -23.01
C VAL A 80 9.12 7.09 -21.58
N ALA A 81 8.94 8.30 -21.06
CA ALA A 81 8.42 8.52 -19.72
C ALA A 81 6.96 8.05 -19.57
N VAL A 82 6.11 8.24 -20.58
CA VAL A 82 4.74 7.69 -20.60
C VAL A 82 4.79 6.16 -20.53
N VAL A 83 5.61 5.52 -21.35
CA VAL A 83 5.75 4.05 -21.36
C VAL A 83 6.25 3.54 -20.01
N TYR A 84 7.28 4.18 -19.44
CA TYR A 84 7.81 3.84 -18.13
C TYR A 84 6.77 4.00 -17.02
N GLN A 85 6.09 5.14 -16.94
CA GLN A 85 5.09 5.36 -15.89
C GLN A 85 3.88 4.44 -16.05
N PHE A 86 3.46 4.17 -17.28
CA PHE A 86 2.38 3.23 -17.56
C PHE A 86 2.78 1.79 -17.18
N SER A 87 4.02 1.35 -17.46
CA SER A 87 4.46 0.00 -17.11
C SER A 87 4.48 -0.24 -15.60
N ARG A 88 4.73 0.79 -14.79
CA ARG A 88 4.66 0.71 -13.32
C ARG A 88 3.22 0.58 -12.78
N ILE A 89 2.23 1.08 -13.51
CA ILE A 89 0.80 1.00 -13.12
C ILE A 89 0.13 -0.24 -13.71
N TRP A 90 0.62 -0.73 -14.86
CA TRP A 90 0.04 -1.83 -15.62
C TRP A 90 -0.31 -3.08 -14.78
N PRO A 91 0.56 -3.57 -13.86
CA PRO A 91 0.24 -4.71 -12.99
C PRO A 91 -1.03 -4.54 -12.16
N TYR A 92 -1.38 -3.31 -11.81
CA TYR A 92 -2.53 -2.98 -10.97
C TYR A 92 -3.79 -2.64 -11.78
N THR A 93 -3.85 -3.09 -13.04
CA THR A 93 -5.02 -2.98 -13.89
C THR A 93 -5.71 -4.34 -14.05
N PRO A 94 -7.03 -4.39 -14.30
CA PRO A 94 -7.73 -5.66 -14.58
C PRO A 94 -7.27 -6.37 -15.87
N LEU A 95 -6.45 -5.72 -16.69
CA LEU A 95 -5.93 -6.26 -17.94
C LEU A 95 -4.62 -7.05 -17.74
N HIS A 96 -3.95 -6.84 -16.62
CA HIS A 96 -2.79 -7.64 -16.25
C HIS A 96 -3.21 -9.02 -15.76
N ARG A 97 -2.34 -10.01 -15.91
CA ARG A 97 -2.56 -11.34 -15.35
C ARG A 97 -2.66 -11.25 -13.82
N LYS A 98 -3.63 -11.97 -13.25
CA LYS A 98 -3.79 -12.10 -11.80
C LYS A 98 -2.58 -12.80 -11.21
N GLN A 99 -1.92 -12.19 -10.23
CA GLN A 99 -0.83 -12.82 -9.49
C GLN A 99 -1.38 -13.87 -8.52
N VAL A 100 -2.41 -13.51 -7.76
CA VAL A 100 -3.12 -14.44 -6.89
C VAL A 100 -4.25 -15.11 -7.67
N ALA A 101 -4.31 -16.43 -7.67
CA ALA A 101 -5.39 -17.19 -8.30
C ALA A 101 -6.74 -16.95 -7.59
N ASP A 102 -7.83 -17.09 -8.33
CA ASP A 102 -9.16 -17.10 -7.72
C ASP A 102 -9.34 -18.37 -6.89
N ALA A 103 -10.08 -18.26 -5.79
CA ALA A 103 -10.35 -19.39 -4.91
C ALA A 103 -11.01 -20.56 -5.66
N SER A 104 -10.57 -21.78 -5.35
CA SER A 104 -11.13 -23.01 -5.91
C SER A 104 -12.14 -23.68 -4.98
N ARG A 105 -12.10 -23.33 -3.69
CA ARG A 105 -13.02 -23.83 -2.67
C ARG A 105 -14.39 -23.13 -2.76
N PRO A 106 -15.49 -23.82 -2.41
CA PRO A 106 -16.81 -23.19 -2.31
C PRO A 106 -16.87 -22.08 -1.26
N ASP A 107 -17.63 -21.03 -1.53
CA ASP A 107 -17.81 -19.87 -0.64
C ASP A 107 -18.34 -20.23 0.76
N ASP A 108 -19.09 -21.33 0.89
CA ASP A 108 -19.69 -21.82 2.13
C ASP A 108 -18.76 -22.73 2.95
N ASP A 109 -17.54 -23.01 2.47
CA ASP A 109 -16.50 -23.77 3.19
C ASP A 109 -15.80 -22.91 4.25
N HIS A 110 -16.54 -22.48 5.26
CA HIS A 110 -16.07 -21.54 6.29
C HIS A 110 -14.84 -22.02 7.06
N ASP A 111 -14.55 -23.32 7.10
CA ASP A 111 -13.42 -23.88 7.87
C ASP A 111 -12.05 -23.51 7.28
N TYR A 112 -12.03 -23.22 5.97
CA TYR A 112 -10.83 -22.90 5.20
C TYR A 112 -10.80 -21.45 4.73
N HIS A 113 -11.77 -20.62 5.12
CA HIS A 113 -11.80 -19.21 4.76
C HIS A 113 -11.33 -18.33 5.92
N LEU A 114 -10.68 -17.23 5.57
CA LEU A 114 -10.33 -16.17 6.49
C LEU A 114 -10.66 -14.82 5.87
N SER A 115 -11.48 -14.03 6.55
CA SER A 115 -11.84 -12.68 6.14
C SER A 115 -11.26 -11.63 7.08
N LEU A 116 -10.75 -10.55 6.50
CA LEU A 116 -10.10 -9.45 7.21
C LEU A 116 -10.70 -8.12 6.71
N MET A 117 -11.03 -7.25 7.66
CA MET A 117 -11.31 -5.84 7.39
C MET A 117 -10.19 -5.00 7.98
N VAL A 118 -9.57 -4.16 7.14
CA VAL A 118 -8.55 -3.17 7.53
C VAL A 118 -9.15 -1.78 7.39
N ALA A 119 -9.03 -0.96 8.45
CA ALA A 119 -9.52 0.40 8.45
C ALA A 119 -8.55 1.33 9.16
N ASN A 120 -7.92 2.25 8.43
CA ASN A 120 -7.48 3.51 9.02
C ASN A 120 -8.73 4.35 9.31
N VAL A 121 -9.00 4.56 10.60
CA VAL A 121 -10.26 5.18 11.05
C VAL A 121 -10.20 6.70 11.16
N LEU A 122 -9.01 7.29 10.98
CA LEU A 122 -8.65 8.67 11.29
C LEU A 122 -8.94 9.00 12.75
N MET A 123 -7.92 9.15 13.60
CA MET A 123 -8.10 9.29 15.06
C MET A 123 -9.12 10.38 15.44
N TYR A 124 -9.13 11.48 14.69
CA TYR A 124 -10.03 12.63 14.94
C TYR A 124 -11.47 12.42 14.46
N ASN A 125 -11.77 11.38 13.67
CA ASN A 125 -13.12 11.03 13.29
C ASN A 125 -13.89 10.50 14.52
N ARG A 126 -14.88 11.27 14.97
CA ARG A 126 -15.71 10.93 16.13
C ARG A 126 -17.06 10.27 15.77
N ASP A 127 -17.16 9.67 14.59
CA ASP A 127 -18.31 8.87 14.14
C ASP A 127 -17.89 7.41 13.83
N ALA A 128 -18.02 6.54 14.83
CA ALA A 128 -17.73 5.10 14.67
C ALA A 128 -18.85 4.32 13.96
N SER A 129 -20.02 4.93 13.74
CA SER A 129 -21.23 4.21 13.33
C SER A 129 -21.09 3.55 11.96
N ARG A 130 -20.40 4.21 11.02
CA ARG A 130 -20.18 3.70 9.65
C ARG A 130 -19.16 2.57 9.62
N CYS A 131 -18.07 2.68 10.38
CA CYS A 131 -17.09 1.59 10.54
C CYS A 131 -17.77 0.36 11.16
N LEU A 132 -18.49 0.54 12.27
CA LEU A 132 -19.27 -0.52 12.92
C LEU A 132 -20.37 -1.09 12.02
N GLY A 133 -20.96 -0.26 11.15
CA GLY A 133 -21.92 -0.69 10.14
C GLY A 133 -21.34 -1.71 9.18
N HIS A 134 -20.12 -1.47 8.68
CA HIS A 134 -19.39 -2.44 7.86
C HIS A 134 -19.06 -3.73 8.61
N VAL A 135 -18.58 -3.62 9.86
CA VAL A 135 -18.28 -4.80 10.70
C VAL A 135 -19.52 -5.66 10.91
N ARG A 136 -20.68 -5.05 11.19
CA ARG A 136 -21.95 -5.78 11.39
C ARG A 136 -22.48 -6.41 10.11
N HIS A 137 -22.31 -5.72 8.97
CA HIS A 137 -22.81 -6.19 7.68
C HIS A 137 -21.95 -7.32 7.10
N LEU A 138 -20.63 -7.16 7.14
CA LEU A 138 -19.68 -8.11 6.55
C LEU A 138 -19.31 -9.26 7.50
N GLN A 139 -19.39 -9.01 8.81
CA GLN A 139 -18.97 -9.93 9.87
C GLN A 139 -17.60 -10.59 9.61
N PRO A 140 -16.54 -9.81 9.31
CA PRO A 140 -15.21 -10.36 9.04
C PRO A 140 -14.71 -11.22 10.19
N ASP A 141 -13.78 -12.14 9.94
CA ASP A 141 -13.17 -12.94 10.99
C ASP A 141 -12.22 -12.11 11.85
N ILE A 142 -11.54 -11.13 11.24
CA ILE A 142 -10.63 -10.20 11.89
C ILE A 142 -10.96 -8.76 11.47
N VAL A 143 -10.94 -7.86 12.44
CA VAL A 143 -10.99 -6.40 12.24
C VAL A 143 -9.67 -5.81 12.75
N LEU A 144 -8.95 -5.16 11.84
CA LEU A 144 -7.80 -4.30 12.14
C LEU A 144 -8.25 -2.84 11.98
N ALA A 145 -8.22 -2.08 13.07
CA ALA A 145 -8.40 -0.64 13.06
C ALA A 145 -7.09 0.05 13.47
N VAL A 146 -6.62 0.99 12.67
CA VAL A 146 -5.42 1.81 12.95
C VAL A 146 -5.80 3.28 13.06
N GLU A 147 -4.95 4.10 13.67
CA GLU A 147 -5.26 5.46 14.15
C GLU A 147 -6.32 5.50 15.24
N THR A 148 -6.20 4.60 16.20
CA THR A 148 -7.18 4.44 17.28
C THR A 148 -6.66 4.96 18.61
N ASP A 149 -7.52 5.67 19.34
CA ASP A 149 -7.30 6.10 20.71
C ASP A 149 -8.29 5.41 21.67
N GLU A 150 -8.25 5.79 22.94
CA GLU A 150 -9.17 5.27 23.96
C GLU A 150 -10.65 5.52 23.62
N TRP A 151 -10.94 6.62 22.91
CA TRP A 151 -12.30 6.88 22.45
C TRP A 151 -12.73 5.83 21.42
N TRP A 152 -11.88 5.51 20.43
CA TRP A 152 -12.17 4.45 19.45
C TRP A 152 -12.34 3.08 20.10
N LEU A 153 -11.49 2.72 21.06
CA LEU A 153 -11.65 1.48 21.83
C LEU A 153 -13.01 1.43 22.53
N SER A 154 -13.43 2.51 23.18
CA SER A 154 -14.74 2.60 23.84
C SER A 154 -15.92 2.42 22.85
N GLN A 155 -15.81 2.96 21.64
CA GLN A 155 -16.86 2.83 20.63
C GLN A 155 -16.92 1.42 20.03
N MET A 156 -15.76 0.78 19.86
CA MET A 156 -15.68 -0.58 19.32
C MET A 156 -16.04 -1.66 20.34
N ALA A 157 -16.09 -1.35 21.65
CA ALA A 157 -16.45 -2.31 22.70
C ALA A 157 -17.78 -3.06 22.43
N GLY A 158 -18.69 -2.47 21.65
CA GLY A 158 -19.95 -3.11 21.25
C GLY A 158 -19.80 -4.38 20.40
N ILE A 159 -18.66 -4.60 19.74
CA ILE A 159 -18.42 -5.83 18.92
C ILE A 159 -17.70 -6.93 19.70
N THR A 160 -17.14 -6.64 20.88
CA THR A 160 -16.32 -7.59 21.66
C THR A 160 -17.05 -8.89 22.00
N LYS A 161 -18.39 -8.86 22.10
CA LYS A 161 -19.19 -10.08 22.30
C LYS A 161 -19.04 -11.08 21.13
N ASP A 162 -19.03 -10.57 19.90
CA ASP A 162 -18.93 -11.39 18.69
C ASP A 162 -17.46 -11.62 18.28
N TYR A 163 -16.55 -10.76 18.77
CA TYR A 163 -15.10 -10.79 18.53
C TYR A 163 -14.34 -10.88 19.86
N PRO A 164 -14.38 -12.03 20.55
CA PRO A 164 -13.87 -12.15 21.92
C PRO A 164 -12.33 -12.20 22.01
N TYR A 165 -11.63 -12.43 20.89
CA TYR A 165 -10.17 -12.51 20.89
C TYR A 165 -9.59 -11.18 20.43
N THR A 166 -8.93 -10.46 21.34
CA THR A 166 -8.51 -9.08 21.10
C THR A 166 -7.04 -8.86 21.47
N CYS A 167 -6.41 -7.90 20.78
CA CYS A 167 -5.12 -7.36 21.13
C CYS A 167 -5.09 -5.88 20.74
N HIS A 168 -4.85 -5.00 21.71
CA HIS A 168 -5.10 -3.57 21.56
C HIS A 168 -3.92 -2.76 22.07
N ALA A 169 -3.62 -1.67 21.37
CA ALA A 169 -2.72 -0.60 21.76
C ALA A 169 -3.33 0.74 21.31
N PRO A 170 -4.42 1.21 21.95
CA PRO A 170 -4.93 2.55 21.70
C PRO A 170 -3.88 3.58 22.13
N LEU A 171 -3.61 4.58 21.30
CA LEU A 171 -2.60 5.61 21.57
C LEU A 171 -3.13 7.00 21.23
N ALA A 172 -2.65 8.02 21.94
CA ALA A 172 -3.05 9.42 21.73
C ALA A 172 -2.23 10.13 20.63
N ASN A 173 -1.48 9.38 19.82
CA ASN A 173 -0.48 9.89 18.88
C ASN A 173 -0.74 9.48 17.42
N THR A 174 -1.99 9.23 17.02
CA THR A 174 -2.40 8.74 15.69
C THR A 174 -1.86 7.36 15.28
N TYR A 175 -1.04 6.66 16.08
CA TYR A 175 -0.51 5.34 15.70
C TYR A 175 -1.17 4.16 16.40
N GLY A 176 -2.15 4.41 17.28
CA GLY A 176 -2.77 3.33 18.03
C GLY A 176 -3.51 2.32 17.14
N MET A 177 -3.55 1.07 17.60
CA MET A 177 -4.06 -0.08 16.85
C MET A 177 -5.01 -0.92 17.70
N LEU A 178 -6.14 -1.33 17.11
CA LEU A 178 -7.07 -2.29 17.70
C LEU A 178 -7.25 -3.50 16.79
N VAL A 179 -6.99 -4.69 17.33
CA VAL A 179 -7.26 -5.97 16.67
C VAL A 179 -8.40 -6.69 17.39
N PHE A 180 -9.44 -7.04 16.64
CA PHE A 180 -10.56 -7.85 17.09
C PHE A 180 -10.66 -9.09 16.21
N SER A 181 -10.89 -10.26 16.80
CA SER A 181 -11.01 -11.53 16.08
C SER A 181 -12.16 -12.38 16.63
N ARG A 182 -12.92 -12.98 15.70
CA ARG A 182 -13.91 -14.03 15.98
C ARG A 182 -13.23 -15.37 16.25
N LEU A 183 -12.07 -15.58 15.64
CA LEU A 183 -11.28 -16.80 15.71
C LEU A 183 -10.19 -16.70 16.80
N PRO A 184 -9.79 -17.82 17.44
CA PRO A 184 -8.78 -17.79 18.48
C PRO A 184 -7.45 -17.21 18.00
N LEU A 185 -6.99 -16.15 18.67
CA LEU A 185 -5.63 -15.65 18.53
C LEU A 185 -4.67 -16.47 19.40
N ILE A 186 -3.51 -16.83 18.85
CA ILE A 186 -2.45 -17.57 19.52
C ILE A 186 -1.25 -16.63 19.65
N GLU A 187 -0.76 -16.49 20.89
CA GLU A 187 0.36 -15.61 21.26
C GLU A 187 0.27 -14.19 20.66
N PRO A 188 -0.88 -13.49 20.74
CA PRO A 188 -0.99 -12.14 20.24
C PRO A 188 -0.10 -11.18 21.06
N GLN A 189 0.72 -10.40 20.36
CA GLN A 189 1.66 -9.45 20.95
C GLN A 189 1.60 -8.12 20.20
N ILE A 190 1.59 -7.03 20.96
CA ILE A 190 1.97 -5.72 20.45
C ILE A 190 3.48 -5.58 20.63
N ARG A 191 4.17 -5.20 19.56
CA ARG A 191 5.61 -4.91 19.55
C ARG A 191 5.83 -3.50 19.03
N TYR A 192 7.01 -2.96 19.33
CA TYR A 192 7.49 -1.67 18.86
C TYR A 192 8.84 -1.96 18.21
N ILE A 193 8.85 -2.17 16.89
CA ILE A 193 9.99 -2.78 16.19
C ILE A 193 11.17 -1.80 16.11
N LEU A 194 10.88 -0.58 15.67
CA LEU A 194 11.88 0.48 15.49
C LEU A 194 11.58 1.71 16.34
N ASP A 195 10.33 2.13 16.40
CA ASP A 195 9.92 3.34 17.10
C ASP A 195 9.07 2.96 18.33
N PRO A 196 9.44 3.39 19.56
CA PRO A 196 8.73 3.02 20.79
C PRO A 196 7.29 3.56 20.87
N ASP A 197 6.92 4.51 20.01
CA ASP A 197 5.60 5.12 19.97
C ASP A 197 4.69 4.56 18.87
N ILE A 198 5.20 3.64 18.04
CA ILE A 198 4.49 3.05 16.89
C ILE A 198 4.30 1.54 17.11
N PRO A 199 3.07 1.09 17.43
CA PRO A 199 2.79 -0.31 17.70
C PRO A 199 2.59 -1.11 16.41
N SER A 200 3.06 -2.34 16.43
CA SER A 200 2.75 -3.38 15.45
C SER A 200 2.15 -4.60 16.14
N PHE A 201 1.20 -5.27 15.50
CA PHE A 201 0.65 -6.53 15.99
C PHE A 201 1.37 -7.71 15.35
N HIS A 202 1.72 -8.70 16.19
CA HIS A 202 2.31 -9.96 15.79
C HIS A 202 1.63 -11.11 16.54
N GLY A 203 1.29 -12.17 15.82
CA GLY A 203 0.75 -13.37 16.43
C GLY A 203 0.15 -14.28 15.39
N CYS A 204 -0.68 -15.21 15.84
CA CYS A 204 -1.30 -16.19 14.97
C CYS A 204 -2.81 -16.19 15.15
N VAL A 205 -3.54 -16.58 14.10
CA VAL A 205 -4.96 -16.95 14.20
C VAL A 205 -5.13 -18.41 13.82
N ARG A 206 -5.99 -19.12 14.55
CA ARG A 206 -6.35 -20.51 14.24
C ARG A 206 -7.68 -20.58 13.52
N LEU A 207 -7.66 -21.06 12.28
CA LEU A 207 -8.87 -21.33 11.49
C LEU A 207 -9.67 -22.48 12.08
N PRO A 208 -10.99 -22.59 11.77
CA PRO A 208 -11.79 -23.73 12.22
C PRO A 208 -11.26 -25.09 11.71
N SER A 209 -10.63 -25.12 10.53
CA SER A 209 -9.88 -26.28 10.02
C SER A 209 -8.69 -26.72 10.88
N GLY A 210 -8.30 -25.92 11.89
CA GLY A 210 -7.17 -26.17 12.79
C GLY A 210 -5.85 -25.60 12.31
N VAL A 211 -5.80 -25.03 11.10
CA VAL A 211 -4.61 -24.39 10.52
C VAL A 211 -4.29 -23.11 11.27
N THR A 212 -3.02 -22.92 11.59
CA THR A 212 -2.50 -21.67 12.18
C THR A 212 -1.97 -20.77 11.07
N VAL A 213 -2.41 -19.51 11.08
CA VAL A 213 -2.00 -18.47 10.13
C VAL A 213 -1.26 -17.37 10.89
N ASN A 214 -0.05 -17.04 10.46
CA ASN A 214 0.71 -15.92 11.03
C ASN A 214 0.13 -14.59 10.55
N LEU A 215 0.08 -13.65 11.47
CA LEU A 215 -0.44 -12.31 11.25
C LEU A 215 0.59 -11.28 11.67
N HIS A 216 0.87 -10.35 10.77
CA HIS A 216 1.64 -9.14 11.06
C HIS A 216 0.83 -7.93 10.63
N PHE A 217 0.42 -7.09 11.58
CA PHE A 217 -0.28 -5.86 11.26
C PHE A 217 0.58 -4.64 11.59
N LEU A 218 0.74 -3.76 10.61
CA LEU A 218 1.69 -2.65 10.66
C LEU A 218 0.98 -1.33 10.36
N HIS A 219 1.42 -0.26 11.00
CA HIS A 219 1.08 1.11 10.61
C HIS A 219 2.32 2.02 10.80
N PRO A 220 3.34 1.87 9.95
CA PRO A 220 4.55 2.66 10.06
C PRO A 220 4.31 4.13 9.69
N LYS A 221 5.19 5.00 10.18
CA LYS A 221 5.13 6.46 9.97
C LYS A 221 5.18 6.85 8.49
N PRO A 222 4.33 7.77 7.99
CA PRO A 222 4.46 8.27 6.63
C PRO A 222 5.69 9.19 6.47
N PRO A 223 6.30 9.22 5.27
CA PRO A 223 7.30 10.23 4.90
C PRO A 223 6.60 11.54 4.55
N ALA A 224 6.07 12.24 5.55
CA ALA A 224 5.43 13.55 5.41
C ALA A 224 6.14 14.59 6.29
N PRO A 225 6.35 15.84 5.85
CA PRO A 225 7.10 16.85 6.61
C PRO A 225 6.66 17.06 8.06
N GLN A 226 5.35 16.90 8.33
CA GLN A 226 4.78 17.02 9.68
C GLN A 226 5.09 15.80 10.55
N GLU A 227 5.38 14.66 9.93
CA GLU A 227 5.59 13.37 10.56
C GLU A 227 7.07 12.97 10.52
N SER A 228 7.60 12.68 9.33
CA SER A 228 9.00 12.34 9.09
C SER A 228 9.52 12.97 7.79
N LYS A 229 10.74 13.51 7.85
CA LYS A 229 11.43 14.05 6.67
C LYS A 229 12.02 12.94 5.77
N SER A 230 12.01 11.70 6.25
CA SER A 230 12.64 10.54 5.63
C SER A 230 11.69 9.34 5.66
N SER A 231 11.81 8.44 4.68
CA SER A 231 11.14 7.13 4.70
C SER A 231 11.95 6.02 5.38
N ALA A 232 13.18 6.27 5.84
CA ALA A 232 14.09 5.20 6.25
C ALA A 232 13.52 4.34 7.40
N ARG A 233 12.96 4.97 8.45
CA ARG A 233 12.31 4.22 9.55
C ARG A 233 11.18 3.31 9.06
N ARG A 234 10.30 3.83 8.21
CA ARG A 234 9.18 3.06 7.63
C ARG A 234 9.67 1.92 6.75
N ASP A 235 10.66 2.21 5.90
CA ASP A 235 11.24 1.23 4.99
C ASP A 235 11.92 0.11 5.79
N ALA A 236 12.71 0.46 6.81
CA ALA A 236 13.38 -0.49 7.70
C ALA A 236 12.40 -1.39 8.45
N GLU A 237 11.31 -0.84 9.01
CA GLU A 237 10.32 -1.63 9.75
C GLU A 237 9.70 -2.73 8.86
N LEU A 238 9.31 -2.35 7.65
CA LEU A 238 8.74 -3.26 6.68
C LEU A 238 9.75 -4.36 6.29
N LEU A 239 11.02 -4.00 6.08
CA LEU A 239 12.08 -4.95 5.70
C LEU A 239 12.46 -5.90 6.84
N VAL A 240 12.49 -5.43 8.10
CA VAL A 240 12.68 -6.29 9.29
C VAL A 240 11.58 -7.36 9.35
N VAL A 241 10.32 -6.97 9.13
CA VAL A 241 9.19 -7.92 9.08
C VAL A 241 9.35 -8.89 7.91
N GLY A 242 9.76 -8.40 6.73
CA GLY A 242 10.04 -9.25 5.57
C GLY A 242 11.07 -10.35 5.87
N LYS A 243 12.17 -10.00 6.56
CA LYS A 243 13.19 -10.96 6.99
C LYS A 243 12.66 -11.97 8.00
N VAL A 244 11.84 -11.55 8.96
CA VAL A 244 11.22 -12.48 9.93
C VAL A 244 10.34 -13.51 9.20
N ILE A 245 9.57 -13.06 8.22
CA ILE A 245 8.67 -13.92 7.44
C ILE A 245 9.47 -14.90 6.56
N GLN A 246 10.59 -14.48 6.00
CA GLN A 246 11.46 -15.34 5.19
C GLN A 246 11.93 -16.60 5.95
N HIS A 247 12.08 -16.50 7.28
CA HIS A 247 12.50 -17.61 8.14
C HIS A 247 11.31 -18.45 8.66
N HIS A 248 10.08 -18.12 8.27
CA HIS A 248 8.88 -18.82 8.70
C HIS A 248 8.20 -19.53 7.51
N ASP A 249 8.24 -20.86 7.52
CA ASP A 249 7.46 -21.68 6.58
C ASP A 249 6.00 -21.78 7.03
N GLY A 250 5.08 -21.12 6.32
CA GLY A 250 3.65 -21.32 6.56
C GLY A 250 2.70 -20.26 5.99
N PRO A 251 1.39 -20.39 6.30
CA PRO A 251 0.38 -19.42 5.92
C PRO A 251 0.61 -18.12 6.69
N THR A 252 0.80 -17.02 5.97
CA THR A 252 1.17 -15.72 6.57
C THR A 252 0.39 -14.62 5.88
N ILE A 253 -0.08 -13.65 6.65
CA ILE A 253 -0.75 -12.43 6.20
C ILE A 253 -0.07 -11.22 6.83
N VAL A 254 0.21 -10.21 6.00
CA VAL A 254 0.69 -8.90 6.43
C VAL A 254 -0.33 -7.86 5.98
N ALA A 255 -0.82 -7.02 6.89
CA ALA A 255 -1.86 -6.05 6.55
C ALA A 255 -1.76 -4.75 7.34
N GLY A 256 -2.29 -3.67 6.78
CA GLY A 256 -2.36 -2.38 7.45
C GLY A 256 -2.18 -1.21 6.49
N ASP A 257 -2.15 -0.01 7.05
CA ASP A 257 -1.76 1.21 6.34
C ASP A 257 -0.24 1.30 6.33
N LEU A 258 0.40 0.97 5.20
CA LEU A 258 1.86 0.96 5.11
C LEU A 258 2.43 2.34 4.74
N ASN A 259 1.56 3.34 4.58
CA ASN A 259 1.91 4.69 4.15
C ASN A 259 2.76 4.76 2.87
N ASP A 260 2.73 3.71 2.07
CA ASP A 260 3.46 3.57 0.82
C ASP A 260 2.55 3.03 -0.28
N VAL A 261 2.91 3.29 -1.53
CA VAL A 261 2.15 2.84 -2.69
C VAL A 261 2.62 1.47 -3.17
N ALA A 262 1.70 0.66 -3.69
CA ALA A 262 1.96 -0.72 -4.13
C ALA A 262 3.13 -0.88 -5.13
N TRP A 263 3.39 0.14 -5.96
CA TRP A 263 4.45 0.17 -6.97
C TRP A 263 5.73 0.88 -6.51
N SER A 264 5.86 1.19 -5.23
CA SER A 264 7.10 1.73 -4.69
C SER A 264 8.20 0.68 -4.73
N HIS A 265 9.46 1.13 -4.83
CA HIS A 265 10.61 0.22 -4.76
C HIS A 265 10.64 -0.57 -3.46
N THR A 266 10.32 0.08 -2.33
CA THR A 266 10.28 -0.55 -1.00
C THR A 266 9.22 -1.66 -0.93
N SER A 267 8.02 -1.43 -1.48
CA SER A 267 6.97 -2.45 -1.54
C SER A 267 7.39 -3.65 -2.40
N GLU A 268 8.03 -3.40 -3.54
CA GLU A 268 8.55 -4.46 -4.41
C GLU A 268 9.66 -5.26 -3.71
N LEU A 269 10.60 -4.59 -3.04
CA LEU A 269 11.66 -5.23 -2.27
C LEU A 269 11.09 -6.07 -1.11
N PHE A 270 10.11 -5.54 -0.39
CA PHE A 270 9.41 -6.27 0.66
C PHE A 270 8.77 -7.57 0.14
N ARG A 271 8.08 -7.54 -1.01
CA ARG A 271 7.49 -8.75 -1.59
C ARG A 271 8.55 -9.79 -1.99
N ARG A 272 9.66 -9.35 -2.59
CA ARG A 272 10.77 -10.24 -2.98
C ARG A 272 11.39 -10.94 -1.76
N LEU A 273 11.62 -10.21 -0.68
CA LEU A 273 12.20 -10.75 0.56
C LEU A 273 11.23 -11.65 1.32
N SER A 274 9.98 -11.18 1.51
CA SER A 274 8.96 -11.89 2.28
C SER A 274 8.31 -13.05 1.52
N ARG A 275 8.49 -13.11 0.20
CA ARG A 275 7.80 -14.03 -0.72
C ARG A 275 6.27 -14.02 -0.52
N LEU A 276 5.71 -12.82 -0.36
CA LEU A 276 4.27 -12.62 -0.28
C LEU A 276 3.70 -12.10 -1.61
N LEU A 277 2.46 -12.46 -1.87
CA LEU A 277 1.71 -12.05 -3.05
C LEU A 277 0.87 -10.81 -2.75
N ASP A 278 0.65 -9.99 -3.79
CA ASP A 278 -0.25 -8.84 -3.75
C ASP A 278 -1.57 -9.17 -4.46
N PRO A 279 -2.70 -9.28 -3.74
CA PRO A 279 -3.98 -9.62 -4.34
C PRO A 279 -4.52 -8.56 -5.30
N ARG A 280 -3.96 -7.33 -5.31
CA ARG A 280 -4.34 -6.24 -6.23
C ARG A 280 -3.82 -6.45 -7.65
N ILE A 281 -2.70 -7.17 -7.82
CA ILE A 281 -2.11 -7.40 -9.14
C ILE A 281 -3.08 -8.19 -10.02
N GLY A 282 -3.40 -7.62 -11.19
CA GLY A 282 -4.39 -8.12 -12.14
C GLY A 282 -5.85 -7.85 -11.77
N ARG A 283 -6.13 -7.01 -10.75
CA ARG A 283 -7.51 -6.73 -10.29
C ARG A 283 -7.84 -5.25 -10.18
N GLY A 284 -6.88 -4.41 -9.81
CA GLY A 284 -7.11 -2.97 -9.70
C GLY A 284 -6.25 -2.32 -8.63
N LEU A 285 -6.17 -0.99 -8.68
CA LEU A 285 -5.38 -0.20 -7.73
C LEU A 285 -5.93 -0.28 -6.30
N LEU A 286 -7.26 -0.37 -6.14
CA LEU A 286 -7.95 -0.22 -4.84
C LEU A 286 -7.48 1.01 -4.05
N PRO A 287 -7.60 2.23 -4.61
CA PRO A 287 -7.03 3.41 -3.98
C PRO A 287 -7.83 3.82 -2.73
N THR A 288 -7.20 3.75 -1.56
CA THR A 288 -7.84 3.97 -0.26
C THR A 288 -7.72 5.39 0.26
N PHE A 289 -6.66 6.12 -0.09
CA PHE A 289 -6.39 7.47 0.41
C PHE A 289 -6.02 8.44 -0.72
N HIS A 290 -6.50 9.67 -0.82
CA HIS A 290 -7.38 10.34 0.13
C HIS A 290 -8.85 10.18 -0.28
N ALA A 291 -9.69 9.78 0.66
CA ALA A 291 -11.07 9.39 0.41
C ALA A 291 -11.94 10.53 -0.14
N ASP A 292 -11.68 11.78 0.28
CA ASP A 292 -12.37 12.97 -0.21
C ASP A 292 -11.92 13.44 -1.61
N TYR A 293 -10.67 13.17 -2.00
CA TYR A 293 -10.11 13.69 -3.26
C TYR A 293 -10.12 12.65 -4.38
N LYS A 294 -11.23 12.57 -5.12
CA LYS A 294 -11.44 11.58 -6.20
C LYS A 294 -10.30 11.45 -7.23
N LEU A 295 -9.64 12.56 -7.56
CA LEU A 295 -8.56 12.59 -8.56
C LEU A 295 -7.15 12.45 -7.96
N LEU A 296 -7.02 12.42 -6.63
CA LEU A 296 -5.75 12.31 -5.90
C LEU A 296 -5.84 11.18 -4.89
N ARG A 297 -6.00 9.95 -5.41
CA ARG A 297 -6.06 8.74 -4.59
C ARG A 297 -4.97 7.74 -4.92
N TRP A 298 -4.55 7.02 -3.90
CA TRP A 298 -3.39 6.16 -3.79
C TRP A 298 -3.77 4.95 -2.92
N PRO A 299 -3.19 3.77 -3.19
CA PRO A 299 -3.45 2.56 -2.42
C PRO A 299 -2.44 2.40 -1.29
N LEU A 300 -2.73 3.01 -0.13
CA LEU A 300 -1.83 3.01 1.03
C LEU A 300 -2.10 1.85 1.99
N ASP A 301 -3.30 1.27 1.95
CA ASP A 301 -3.66 0.11 2.75
C ASP A 301 -3.37 -1.17 1.95
N HIS A 302 -2.60 -2.07 2.55
CA HIS A 302 -2.13 -3.30 1.91
C HIS A 302 -2.64 -4.52 2.66
N VAL A 303 -2.82 -5.61 1.90
CA VAL A 303 -2.94 -6.95 2.45
C VAL A 303 -2.07 -7.86 1.58
N PHE A 304 -0.89 -8.21 2.06
CA PHE A 304 -0.03 -9.21 1.44
C PHE A 304 -0.26 -10.57 2.11
N HIS A 305 -0.15 -11.66 1.36
CA HIS A 305 -0.31 -12.99 1.93
C HIS A 305 0.56 -14.03 1.21
N SER A 306 0.89 -15.13 1.89
CA SER A 306 1.69 -16.18 1.28
C SER A 306 0.89 -16.97 0.23
N ALA A 307 1.58 -17.74 -0.62
CA ALA A 307 0.98 -18.53 -1.70
C ALA A 307 -0.02 -19.59 -1.23
N HIS A 308 -0.09 -19.86 0.06
CA HIS A 308 -1.06 -20.75 0.70
C HIS A 308 -2.50 -20.28 0.56
N PHE A 309 -2.72 -19.01 0.24
CA PHE A 309 -4.05 -18.45 0.04
C PHE A 309 -4.35 -18.18 -1.43
N ARG A 310 -5.61 -18.39 -1.80
CA ARG A 310 -6.23 -17.86 -3.01
C ARG A 310 -7.25 -16.79 -2.65
N LEU A 311 -7.58 -15.96 -3.62
CA LEU A 311 -8.46 -14.82 -3.39
C LEU A 311 -9.91 -15.19 -3.70
N GLN A 312 -10.77 -15.10 -2.69
CA GLN A 312 -12.22 -15.18 -2.87
C GLN A 312 -12.79 -13.81 -3.24
N GLU A 313 -12.48 -12.79 -2.43
CA GLU A 313 -12.99 -11.45 -2.62
C GLU A 313 -11.98 -10.41 -2.12
N ILE A 314 -11.83 -9.31 -2.84
CA ILE A 314 -11.19 -8.10 -2.33
C ILE A 314 -12.00 -6.88 -2.78
N LYS A 315 -12.28 -5.97 -1.86
CA LYS A 315 -13.00 -4.74 -2.17
C LYS A 315 -12.62 -3.60 -1.24
N ARG A 316 -12.59 -2.40 -1.81
CA ARG A 316 -12.58 -1.14 -1.06
C ARG A 316 -14.02 -0.83 -0.64
N LEU A 317 -14.23 -0.59 0.65
CA LEU A 317 -15.54 -0.28 1.22
C LEU A 317 -15.92 1.20 1.02
N THR A 318 -17.14 1.54 1.41
CA THR A 318 -17.65 2.92 1.32
C THR A 318 -17.05 3.82 2.40
N HIS A 319 -17.12 5.14 2.16
CA HIS A 319 -16.54 6.18 3.01
C HIS A 319 -17.03 6.10 4.46
N ILE A 320 -16.12 6.04 5.43
CA ILE A 320 -16.49 5.94 6.86
C ILE A 320 -16.37 7.25 7.63
N GLY A 321 -15.93 8.34 6.99
CA GLY A 321 -15.64 9.62 7.65
C GLY A 321 -14.15 9.82 7.94
N SER A 322 -13.34 8.79 7.68
CA SER A 322 -11.89 8.84 7.58
C SER A 322 -11.44 9.36 6.21
N ASP A 323 -10.24 9.90 6.13
CA ASP A 323 -9.51 10.16 4.89
C ASP A 323 -9.04 8.89 4.19
N HIS A 324 -9.21 7.72 4.82
CA HIS A 324 -9.08 6.40 4.20
C HIS A 324 -10.42 5.72 3.95
N TYR A 325 -10.48 4.93 2.88
CA TYR A 325 -11.50 3.90 2.71
C TYR A 325 -11.03 2.57 3.32
N PRO A 326 -11.86 1.85 4.09
CA PRO A 326 -11.50 0.51 4.54
C PRO A 326 -11.36 -0.48 3.39
N ILE A 327 -10.56 -1.51 3.58
CA ILE A 327 -10.47 -2.67 2.68
C ILE A 327 -11.09 -3.88 3.39
N TYR A 328 -11.87 -4.65 2.65
CA TYR A 328 -12.29 -5.99 3.03
C TYR A 328 -11.66 -7.01 2.06
N ILE A 329 -11.16 -8.10 2.61
CA ILE A 329 -10.63 -9.22 1.86
C ILE A 329 -11.13 -10.53 2.45
N ARG A 330 -11.39 -11.52 1.60
CA ARG A 330 -11.68 -12.90 1.98
C ARG A 330 -10.74 -13.81 1.20
N LEU A 331 -10.00 -14.63 1.96
CA LEU A 331 -8.99 -15.55 1.47
C LEU A 331 -9.47 -16.98 1.68
N SER A 332 -9.15 -17.85 0.72
CA SER A 332 -9.34 -19.30 0.79
C SER A 332 -7.99 -19.95 1.06
N TYR A 333 -7.87 -20.72 2.14
CA TYR A 333 -6.68 -21.51 2.47
C TYR A 333 -6.64 -22.78 1.62
N GLU A 334 -5.60 -22.90 0.79
CA GLU A 334 -5.43 -23.98 -0.18
C GLU A 334 -4.06 -24.67 0.02
N PRO A 335 -3.94 -25.57 1.02
CA PRO A 335 -2.66 -26.12 1.49
C PRO A 335 -1.85 -26.89 0.44
N THR A 336 -2.49 -27.38 -0.62
CA THR A 336 -1.83 -28.06 -1.74
C THR A 336 -1.79 -27.20 -3.01
N GLY A 337 -2.63 -26.16 -3.08
CA GLY A 337 -2.77 -25.27 -4.23
C GLY A 337 -1.70 -24.17 -4.31
N TRP A 338 -0.84 -24.05 -3.28
CA TRP A 338 0.21 -23.03 -3.24
C TRP A 338 1.32 -23.27 -4.27
N HIS A 339 1.63 -24.53 -4.60
CA HIS A 339 2.61 -24.88 -5.64
C HIS A 339 2.23 -24.31 -7.02
N GLU A 340 0.93 -24.17 -7.29
CA GLU A 340 0.45 -23.58 -8.55
C GLU A 340 0.73 -22.08 -8.66
N GLN A 341 0.92 -21.42 -7.50
CA GLN A 341 1.21 -19.99 -7.36
C GLN A 341 2.70 -19.72 -7.09
N GLU A 342 3.54 -20.76 -6.93
CA GLU A 342 4.96 -20.61 -6.63
C GLU A 342 5.72 -19.83 -7.71
N LYS A 343 5.33 -20.01 -8.97
CA LYS A 343 5.86 -19.25 -10.12
C LYS A 343 5.55 -17.75 -10.08
N GLU A 344 4.56 -17.33 -9.29
CA GLU A 344 4.15 -15.94 -9.13
C GLU A 344 4.89 -15.26 -7.97
N LEU A 345 5.63 -16.04 -7.16
CA LEU A 345 6.48 -15.54 -6.09
C LEU A 345 7.73 -14.92 -6.70
N GLU A 346 7.91 -13.64 -6.41
CA GLU A 346 9.15 -12.94 -6.73
C GLU A 346 10.27 -13.46 -5.82
N GLN A 347 11.51 -13.43 -6.31
CA GLN A 347 12.68 -13.90 -5.56
C GLN A 347 13.64 -12.72 -5.38
N ALA A 348 14.09 -12.54 -4.14
CA ALA A 348 15.18 -11.62 -3.84
C ALA A 348 16.51 -12.19 -4.38
N ASP A 349 17.32 -11.34 -4.97
CA ASP A 349 18.71 -11.64 -5.31
C ASP A 349 19.69 -11.14 -4.22
N ALA A 350 21.00 -11.26 -4.47
CA ALA A 350 22.01 -10.83 -3.52
C ALA A 350 22.00 -9.31 -3.29
N ASP A 351 21.74 -8.53 -4.34
CA ASP A 351 21.68 -7.07 -4.28
C ASP A 351 20.45 -6.62 -3.46
N ASP A 352 19.33 -7.31 -3.60
CA ASP A 352 18.14 -7.08 -2.77
C ASP A 352 18.42 -7.33 -1.28
N HIS A 353 19.19 -8.38 -0.96
CA HIS A 353 19.57 -8.67 0.41
C HIS A 353 20.52 -7.62 1.00
N GLU A 354 21.51 -7.17 0.22
CA GLU A 354 22.41 -6.09 0.61
C GLU A 354 21.64 -4.78 0.81
N GLU A 355 20.79 -4.38 -0.14
CA GLU A 355 19.95 -3.18 -0.03
C GLU A 355 19.03 -3.24 1.20
N ALA A 356 18.51 -4.43 1.53
CA ALA A 356 17.69 -4.61 2.71
C ALA A 356 18.45 -4.35 4.02
N GLU A 357 19.68 -4.84 4.14
CA GLU A 357 20.52 -4.58 5.32
C GLU A 357 20.86 -3.09 5.43
N GLU A 358 21.29 -2.46 4.33
CA GLU A 358 21.63 -1.03 4.30
C GLU A 358 20.45 -0.16 4.75
N LYS A 359 19.25 -0.44 4.24
CA LYS A 359 18.03 0.30 4.62
C LYS A 359 17.62 0.07 6.07
N ILE A 360 17.80 -1.15 6.58
CA ILE A 360 17.53 -1.44 7.99
C ILE A 360 18.50 -0.68 8.88
N GLU A 361 19.79 -0.66 8.54
CA GLU A 361 20.81 0.10 9.26
C GLU A 361 20.51 1.61 9.23
N GLU A 362 20.21 2.19 8.06
CA GLU A 362 19.80 3.60 7.92
C GLU A 362 18.59 3.94 8.82
N GLY A 363 17.58 3.07 8.87
CA GLY A 363 16.41 3.27 9.72
C GLY A 363 16.72 3.20 11.22
N VAL A 364 17.59 2.29 11.64
CA VAL A 364 18.04 2.17 13.04
C VAL A 364 18.88 3.38 13.46
N GLU A 365 19.79 3.85 12.60
CA GLU A 365 20.58 5.06 12.84
C GLU A 365 19.68 6.30 12.94
N GLU A 366 18.64 6.42 12.10
CA GLU A 366 17.70 7.54 12.15
C GLU A 366 16.89 7.55 13.45
N VAL A 367 16.55 6.38 14.01
CA VAL A 367 15.92 6.30 15.34
C VAL A 367 16.87 6.81 16.41
N ALA A 368 18.10 6.28 16.44
CA ALA A 368 19.11 6.66 17.43
C ALA A 368 19.43 8.16 17.41
N ALA A 369 19.50 8.77 16.22
CA ALA A 369 19.77 10.20 16.05
C ALA A 369 18.59 11.11 16.44
N GLY A 370 17.37 10.57 16.55
CA GLY A 370 16.17 11.32 16.95
C GLY A 370 15.84 11.23 18.44
N GLU A 371 16.57 10.40 19.20
CA GLU A 371 16.47 10.29 20.66
C GLU A 371 17.42 11.24 21.42
N GLU A 372 18.33 11.93 20.70
CA GLU A 372 19.17 13.04 21.20
C GLU A 372 18.48 14.41 21.04
#